data_AF-A0A9P1FKD5-F1
#
_entry.id   AF-A0A9P1FKD5-F1
#
_cell.length_a   1.000
_cell.length_b   1.000
_cell.length_c   1.000
_cell.angle_alpha   90.00
_cell.angle_beta   90.00
_cell.angle_gamma   90.00
#
_symmetry.space_group_name_H-M   'P 1'
#
loop_
_entity.id
_entity.type
_entity.pdbx_description
1 polymer ?
#
loop_
_entity_poly.entity_id
_entity_poly.type
_entity_poly.pdbx_seq_one_letter_code
_entity_poly.pdbx_strand_id
1 'polypeptide(L)'
;MAAADTSRLRNSKFCEICLKPSQTVKHSKHWLALRMPGLKVENIIVAKEKPSEKTHGQGLRNFPANWILEDEVRIRDTEFKDGGELVFFYMGDAAQDVADAKERLEKA
;
A
#
# COMPACT_ATOMS: atom_id res chain seq x y z
N MET A 1 -23.50 24.37 5.51
CA MET A 1 -22.26 23.79 6.05
C MET A 1 -22.48 22.29 6.22
N ALA A 2 -22.11 21.49 5.23
CA ALA A 2 -22.20 20.04 5.36
C ALA A 2 -21.07 19.58 6.26
N ALA A 3 -21.41 18.93 7.38
CA ALA A 3 -20.47 18.26 8.25
C ALA A 3 -19.64 17.30 7.41
N ALA A 4 -18.31 17.43 7.47
CA ALA A 4 -17.40 16.52 6.81
C ALA A 4 -17.75 15.09 7.22
N ASP A 5 -18.16 14.30 6.24
CA ASP A 5 -18.57 12.92 6.36
C ASP A 5 -17.37 12.09 6.87
N THR A 6 -17.31 11.94 8.19
CA THR A 6 -16.31 11.15 8.91
C THR A 6 -16.57 9.64 8.81
N SER A 7 -17.48 9.19 7.93
CA SER A 7 -17.90 7.78 7.85
C SER A 7 -17.13 6.92 6.85
N ARG A 8 -16.44 7.48 5.85
CA ARG A 8 -15.74 6.65 4.83
C ARG A 8 -14.36 6.11 5.24
N LEU A 9 -13.88 6.47 6.43
CA LEU A 9 -12.53 6.10 6.91
C LEU A 9 -12.54 5.04 8.02
N ARG A 10 -13.69 4.68 8.58
CA ARG A 10 -13.72 3.89 9.82
C ARG A 10 -13.81 2.38 9.66
N ASN A 11 -14.03 1.84 8.45
CA ASN A 11 -14.29 0.39 8.31
C ASN A 11 -13.85 -0.30 7.01
N SER A 12 -13.21 0.37 6.05
CA SER A 12 -12.78 -0.32 4.84
C SER A 12 -11.38 -0.92 5.05
N LYS A 13 -11.30 -2.23 5.31
CA LYS A 13 -10.07 -3.03 5.17
C LYS A 13 -9.45 -2.95 3.75
N PHE A 14 -10.14 -2.27 2.83
CA PHE A 14 -9.81 -2.11 1.43
C PHE A 14 -9.61 -0.63 1.09
N CYS A 15 -8.62 -0.36 0.24
CA CYS A 15 -8.37 0.94 -0.36
C CYS A 15 -8.56 0.80 -1.87
N GLU A 16 -9.56 1.49 -2.42
CA GLU A 16 -9.76 1.53 -3.87
C GLU A 16 -8.81 2.56 -4.48
N ILE A 17 -8.04 2.13 -5.47
CA ILE A 17 -7.11 2.98 -6.22
C ILE A 17 -7.38 2.80 -7.71
N CYS A 18 -7.28 3.88 -8.47
CA CYS A 18 -7.35 3.83 -9.93
C CYS A 18 -5.96 4.10 -10.50
N LEU A 19 -5.45 3.16 -11.28
CA LEU A 19 -4.15 3.26 -11.94
C LEU A 19 -4.33 3.17 -13.44
N LYS A 20 -3.61 4.01 -14.18
CA LYS A 20 -3.52 3.88 -15.63
C LYS A 20 -2.61 2.70 -15.97
N PRO A 21 -2.85 1.98 -17.08
CA PRO A 21 -1.97 0.88 -17.52
C PRO A 21 -0.50 1.29 -17.72
N SER A 22 -0.24 2.57 -18.03
CA SER A 22 1.09 3.13 -18.21
C SER A 22 1.81 3.50 -16.90
N GLN A 23 1.07 3.58 -15.78
CA GLN A 23 1.67 3.85 -14.47
C GLN A 23 2.43 2.63 -13.97
N THR A 24 3.29 2.85 -12.98
CA THR A 24 4.14 1.81 -12.40
C THR A 24 3.68 1.40 -11.01
N VAL A 25 4.22 0.30 -10.49
CA VAL A 25 3.99 -0.16 -9.11
C VAL A 25 4.37 0.92 -8.09
N LYS A 26 5.41 1.72 -8.35
CA LYS A 26 5.73 2.88 -7.50
C LYS A 26 4.54 3.84 -7.34
N HIS A 27 3.77 4.07 -8.40
CA HIS A 27 2.59 4.94 -8.33
C HIS A 27 1.50 4.34 -7.43
N SER A 28 1.32 3.02 -7.41
CA SER A 28 0.38 2.38 -6.49
C SER A 28 0.81 2.55 -5.03
N LYS A 29 2.12 2.44 -4.74
CA LYS A 29 2.66 2.72 -3.40
C LYS A 29 2.42 4.17 -2.95
N HIS A 30 2.60 5.14 -3.85
CA HIS A 30 2.28 6.54 -3.55
C HIS A 30 0.79 6.74 -3.25
N TRP A 31 -0.11 6.10 -3.99
CA TRP A 31 -1.55 6.13 -3.67
C TRP A 31 -1.85 5.59 -2.27
N LEU A 32 -1.20 4.49 -1.87
CA LEU A 32 -1.32 3.93 -0.53
C LEU A 32 -0.83 4.91 0.55
N ALA A 33 0.33 5.54 0.35
CA ALA A 33 0.88 6.52 1.29
C ALA A 33 0.03 7.82 1.37
N LEU A 34 -0.64 8.21 0.28
CA LEU A 34 -1.60 9.33 0.30
C LEU A 34 -2.86 8.98 1.13
N ARG A 35 -3.32 7.73 1.06
CA ARG A 35 -4.51 7.29 1.81
C ARG A 35 -4.22 7.03 3.28
N MET A 36 -2.99 6.60 3.60
CA MET A 36 -2.48 6.41 4.95
C MET A 36 -1.28 7.35 5.18
N PRO A 37 -1.55 8.63 5.47
CA PRO A 37 -0.50 9.64 5.60
C PRO A 37 0.52 9.24 6.67
N GLY A 38 1.80 9.33 6.31
CA GLY A 38 2.92 9.00 7.18
C GLY A 38 3.60 7.67 6.88
N LEU A 39 2.97 6.78 6.11
CA LEU A 39 3.67 5.62 5.59
C LEU A 39 4.76 6.05 4.59
N LYS A 40 5.96 5.52 4.78
CA LYS A 40 7.09 5.72 3.87
C LYS A 40 6.93 4.82 2.65
N VAL A 41 6.95 5.42 1.46
CA VAL A 41 6.71 4.71 0.20
C VAL A 41 7.76 3.61 -0.02
N GLU A 42 9.00 3.86 0.36
CA GLU A 42 10.11 2.91 0.29
C GLU A 42 9.89 1.65 1.15
N ASN A 43 9.08 1.75 2.21
CA ASN A 43 8.77 0.65 3.11
C ASN A 43 7.53 -0.15 2.69
N ILE A 44 6.83 0.26 1.63
CA ILE A 44 5.69 -0.45 1.09
C ILE A 44 6.19 -1.50 0.08
N ILE A 45 5.84 -2.75 0.30
CA ILE A 45 6.10 -3.87 -0.62
C ILE A 45 4.78 -4.26 -1.26
N VAL A 46 4.76 -4.45 -2.59
CA VAL A 46 3.60 -4.96 -3.32
C VAL A 46 3.90 -6.38 -3.76
N ALA A 47 3.01 -7.31 -3.42
CA ALA A 47 3.14 -8.71 -3.78
C ALA A 47 2.46 -8.99 -5.13
N LYS A 48 3.04 -9.91 -5.91
CA LYS A 48 2.46 -10.45 -7.15
C LYS A 48 1.19 -11.24 -6.88
N GLU A 49 1.21 -12.02 -5.80
CA GLU A 49 0.13 -12.92 -5.43
C GLU A 49 -0.25 -12.76 -3.96
N LYS A 50 -1.51 -13.08 -3.64
CA LYS A 50 -2.00 -13.12 -2.27
C LYS A 50 -1.38 -14.32 -1.55
N PRO A 51 -0.79 -14.15 -0.35
CA PRO A 51 -0.31 -15.29 0.42
C PRO A 51 -1.47 -16.24 0.69
N SER A 52 -1.26 -17.52 0.38
CA SER A 52 -2.19 -18.60 0.71
C SER A 52 -1.94 -19.10 2.14
N GLU A 53 -2.86 -19.91 2.69
CA GLU A 53 -2.67 -20.57 4.00
C GLU A 53 -1.35 -21.33 4.11
N LYS A 54 -0.77 -21.79 2.99
CA LYS A 54 0.54 -22.47 2.93
C LYS A 54 1.73 -21.52 3.16
N THR A 55 1.55 -20.23 2.92
CA THR A 55 2.55 -19.18 3.17
C THR A 55 2.23 -18.36 4.41
N HIS A 56 1.07 -18.59 5.01
CA HIS A 56 0.65 -18.02 6.27
C HIS A 56 1.53 -18.56 7.40
N GLY A 57 2.34 -17.70 8.03
CA GLY A 57 3.26 -18.07 9.12
C GLY A 57 4.74 -18.03 8.76
N GLN A 58 5.09 -17.86 7.47
CA GLN A 58 6.41 -17.36 7.13
C GLN A 58 6.41 -15.87 7.47
N GLY A 59 7.06 -15.49 8.58
CA GLY A 59 7.18 -14.08 8.95
C GLY A 59 7.72 -13.25 7.79
N LEU A 60 7.39 -11.95 7.74
CA LEU A 60 7.76 -11.02 6.66
C LEU A 60 9.25 -11.06 6.26
N ARG A 61 10.16 -11.48 7.16
CA ARG A 61 11.59 -11.71 6.88
C ARG A 61 11.88 -12.83 5.88
N ASN A 62 10.97 -13.80 5.74
CA ASN A 62 11.07 -14.93 4.83
C ASN A 62 10.16 -14.75 3.61
N PHE A 63 9.64 -13.53 3.36
CA PHE A 63 8.82 -13.30 2.19
C PHE A 63 9.67 -13.46 0.91
N PRO A 64 9.28 -14.33 -0.04
CA PRO A 64 10.11 -14.62 -1.20
C PRO A 64 10.34 -13.36 -2.05
N ALA A 65 11.60 -12.99 -2.31
CA ALA A 65 11.92 -11.79 -3.09
C ALA A 65 11.33 -11.84 -4.51
N ASN A 66 11.21 -13.03 -5.10
CA ASN A 66 10.61 -13.23 -6.41
C ASN A 66 9.08 -12.96 -6.44
N TRP A 67 8.43 -12.89 -5.28
CA TRP A 67 7.01 -12.53 -5.14
C TRP A 67 6.78 -11.03 -5.02
N ILE A 68 7.85 -10.24 -4.90
CA ILE A 68 7.76 -8.79 -4.82
C ILE A 68 7.75 -8.21 -6.23
N LEU A 69 6.84 -7.26 -6.47
CA LEU A 69 6.86 -6.44 -7.67
C LEU A 69 7.84 -5.28 -7.51
N GLU A 70 8.70 -5.10 -8.51
CA GLU A 70 9.63 -3.98 -8.58
C GLU A 70 8.90 -2.68 -8.94
N ASP A 71 9.42 -1.56 -8.43
CA ASP A 71 8.81 -0.23 -8.53
C ASP A 71 8.58 0.27 -9.96
N GLU A 72 9.46 -0.13 -10.88
CA GLU A 72 9.49 0.35 -12.27
C GLU A 72 8.57 -0.46 -13.19
N VAL A 73 8.09 -1.62 -12.73
CA VAL A 73 7.15 -2.46 -13.50
C VAL A 73 5.86 -1.69 -13.73
N ARG A 74 5.38 -1.65 -14.98
CA ARG A 74 4.12 -0.99 -15.33
C ARG A 74 2.95 -1.88 -14.96
N ILE A 75 1.84 -1.28 -14.55
CA ILE A 75 0.63 -2.00 -14.15
C ILE A 75 0.13 -2.95 -15.25
N ARG A 76 0.18 -2.53 -16.53
CA ARG A 76 -0.20 -3.40 -17.66
C ARG A 76 0.65 -4.68 -17.80
N ASP A 77 1.88 -4.65 -17.28
CA ASP A 77 2.85 -5.74 -17.37
C ASP A 77 2.81 -6.62 -16.09
N THR A 78 1.88 -6.32 -15.18
CA THR A 78 1.58 -7.13 -13.98
C THR A 78 0.36 -8.03 -14.21
N GLU A 79 0.10 -8.94 -13.27
CA GLU A 79 -1.10 -9.80 -13.30
C GLU A 79 -2.37 -9.08 -12.79
N PHE A 80 -2.26 -7.80 -12.43
CA PHE A 80 -3.41 -7.02 -11.96
C PHE A 80 -4.42 -6.80 -13.07
N LYS A 81 -5.70 -6.89 -12.69
CA LYS A 81 -6.85 -6.68 -13.56
C LYS A 81 -7.78 -5.65 -12.93
N ASP A 82 -8.61 -5.01 -13.76
CA ASP A 82 -9.63 -4.10 -13.27
C ASP A 82 -10.57 -4.82 -12.28
N GLY A 83 -10.83 -4.19 -11.14
CA GLY A 83 -11.58 -4.78 -10.02
C GLY A 83 -10.83 -5.86 -9.24
N GLY A 84 -9.55 -6.11 -9.56
CA GLY A 84 -8.69 -7.04 -8.84
C GLY A 84 -8.19 -6.49 -7.50
N GLU A 85 -7.56 -7.37 -6.71
CA GLU A 85 -6.94 -7.01 -5.43
C GLU A 85 -5.45 -6.75 -5.61
N LEU A 86 -4.96 -5.65 -5.03
CA LEU A 86 -3.53 -5.40 -4.85
C LEU A 86 -3.17 -5.70 -3.39
N VAL A 87 -2.26 -6.66 -3.19
CA VAL A 87 -1.79 -7.02 -1.85
C VAL A 87 -0.48 -6.28 -1.56
N PHE A 88 -0.45 -5.58 -0.43
CA PHE A 88 0.75 -4.88 0.02
C PHE A 88 1.08 -5.20 1.48
N PHE A 89 2.36 -5.04 1.81
CA PHE A 89 2.90 -5.17 3.15
C PHE A 89 3.68 -3.90 3.49
N TYR A 90 3.64 -3.49 4.75
CA TYR A 90 4.46 -2.40 5.25
C TYR A 90 5.61 -2.96 6.10
N MET A 91 6.84 -2.65 5.72
CA MET A 91 8.07 -3.14 6.37
C MET A 91 8.66 -2.15 7.38
N GLY A 92 8.03 -1.00 7.58
CA GLY A 92 8.40 -0.03 8.61
C GLY A 92 7.60 -0.22 9.90
N ASP A 93 7.86 0.65 10.88
CA ASP A 93 7.01 0.78 12.05
C ASP A 93 5.88 1.76 11.73
N ALA A 94 4.74 1.24 11.28
CA ALA A 94 3.62 2.06 10.84
C ALA A 94 3.12 3.03 11.93
N ALA A 95 3.20 2.63 13.20
CA ALA A 95 2.74 3.48 14.30
C ALA A 95 3.69 4.66 14.50
N GLN A 96 5.00 4.38 14.52
CA GLN A 96 6.02 5.42 14.66
C GLN A 96 6.06 6.34 13.44
N ASP A 97 6.06 5.79 12.23
CA ASP A 97 6.17 6.56 10.99
C ASP A 97 4.98 7.53 10.82
N VAL A 98 3.77 7.10 11.20
CA VAL A 98 2.58 7.95 11.22
C VAL A 98 2.67 9.02 12.32
N ALA A 99 3.19 8.68 13.51
CA ALA A 99 3.38 9.64 14.59
C ALA A 99 4.38 10.75 14.20
N ASP A 100 5.53 10.38 13.65
CA ASP A 100 6.56 11.30 13.17
C ASP A 100 6.01 12.23 12.07
N ALA A 101 5.21 11.69 11.15
CA ALA A 101 4.60 12.47 10.09
C ALA A 101 3.59 13.51 10.60
N LYS A 102 2.82 13.17 11.64
CA LYS A 102 1.90 14.11 12.30
C LYS A 102 2.67 15.24 12.99
N GLU A 103 3.72 14.91 13.74
CA GLU A 103 4.54 15.90 14.42
C GLU A 103 5.16 16.92 13.44
N ARG A 104 5.60 16.46 12.26
CA ARG A 104 6.12 17.35 11.20
C ARG A 104 5.06 18.27 10.63
N LEU A 105 3.84 17.77 10.42
CA LEU A 105 2.73 18.58 9.91
C LEU A 105 2.27 19.63 10.92
N GLU A 106 2.33 19.34 12.21
CA GLU A 106 1.97 20.29 13.28
C GLU A 106 3.03 21.39 13.49
N LYS A 107 4.28 21.14 13.06
CA LYS A 107 5.40 22.08 13.15
C LYS A 107 5.64 22.90 11.87
N ALA A 108 4.95 22.59 10.78
CA ALA A 108 5.07 23.25 9.48
C ALA A 108 4.00 24.34 9.30
#